data_AF-A0AAU6GNT7-F1
#
_entry.id   AF-A0AAU6GNT7-F1
#
_cell.length_a   1.000
_cell.length_b   1.000
_cell.length_c   1.000
_cell.angle_alpha   90.00
_cell.angle_beta   90.00
_cell.angle_gamma   90.00
#
_symmetry.space_group_name_H-M   'P 1'
#
loop_
_entity.id
_entity.type
_entity.pdbx_description
1 polymer ?
#
loop_
_entity_poly.entity_id
_entity_poly.type
_entity_poly.pdbx_seq_one_letter_code
_entity_poly.pdbx_strand_id
1 'polypeptide(L)'
;MATITELLLQLAAESATAAEARLRRLLYEGNALYHQGLEETRTELAARFRGLSTGQLCEDSAEAGFPGAENREEALSRLALASWQHTPGAMAFDELAAHAARQGVCLLAERY
;
A
#
# COMPACT_ATOMS: atom_id res chain seq x y z
N MET A 1 0.11 18.05 10.65
CA MET A 1 -0.10 17.43 9.32
C MET A 1 -0.80 16.12 9.56
N ALA A 2 -1.79 15.77 8.72
CA ALA A 2 -2.40 14.45 8.77
C ALA A 2 -1.40 13.39 8.28
N THR A 3 -1.43 12.22 8.90
CA THR A 3 -0.68 11.03 8.48
C THR A 3 -1.29 10.42 7.22
N ILE A 4 -0.52 9.61 6.49
CA ILE A 4 -1.03 8.86 5.32
C ILE A 4 -2.24 8.00 5.69
N THR A 5 -2.19 7.36 6.86
CA THR A 5 -3.32 6.56 7.39
C THR A 5 -4.59 7.39 7.54
N GLU A 6 -4.51 8.57 8.15
CA GLU A 6 -5.67 9.47 8.31
C GLU A 6 -6.22 9.95 6.97
N LEU A 7 -5.34 10.27 6.01
CA LEU A 7 -5.74 10.68 4.67
C LEU A 7 -6.45 9.54 3.92
N LEU A 8 -5.93 8.31 3.98
CA LEU A 8 -6.57 7.15 3.33
C LEU A 8 -7.93 6.82 3.95
N LEU A 9 -8.06 6.91 5.28
CA LEU A 9 -9.34 6.75 5.97
C LEU A 9 -10.35 7.83 5.54
N GLN A 10 -9.90 9.06 5.37
CA GLN A 10 -10.76 10.16 4.91
C GLN A 10 -11.25 9.92 3.47
N LEU A 11 -10.38 9.46 2.56
CA LEU A 11 -10.78 9.13 1.19
C LEU A 11 -11.77 7.97 1.14
N ALA A 12 -11.55 6.93 1.96
CA ALA A 12 -12.48 5.82 2.07
C ALA A 12 -13.86 6.29 2.57
N ALA A 13 -13.90 7.17 3.58
CA ALA A 13 -15.14 7.75 4.08
C ALA A 13 -15.85 8.63 3.02
N GLU A 14 -15.11 9.45 2.28
CA GLU A 14 -15.68 10.30 1.21
C GLU A 14 -16.31 9.44 0.10
N SER A 15 -15.68 8.30 -0.24
CA SER A 15 -16.13 7.43 -1.30
C SER A 15 -17.57 6.92 -1.13
N ALA A 16 -18.01 6.71 0.11
CA ALA A 16 -19.34 6.18 0.41
C ALA A 16 -20.49 7.06 -0.09
N THR A 17 -20.23 8.35 -0.32
CA THR A 17 -21.21 9.34 -0.80
C THR A 17 -20.85 9.97 -2.13
N ALA A 18 -19.72 9.55 -2.72
CA ALA A 18 -19.19 10.15 -3.93
C ALA A 18 -19.91 9.65 -5.19
N ALA A 19 -20.16 10.57 -6.13
CA ALA A 19 -20.58 10.18 -7.48
C ALA A 19 -19.43 9.48 -8.23
N GLU A 20 -19.77 8.69 -9.25
CA GLU A 20 -18.83 7.89 -10.05
C GLU A 20 -17.60 8.69 -10.54
N ALA A 21 -17.83 9.89 -11.08
CA ALA A 21 -16.75 10.74 -11.58
C ALA A 21 -15.77 11.20 -10.49
N ARG A 22 -16.24 11.30 -9.23
CA ARG A 22 -15.42 11.62 -8.06
C ARG A 22 -14.72 10.37 -7.53
N LEU A 23 -15.35 9.20 -7.56
CA LEU A 23 -14.75 7.92 -7.15
C LEU A 23 -13.44 7.65 -7.89
N ARG A 24 -13.39 7.88 -9.21
CA ARG A 24 -12.14 7.71 -9.97
C ARG A 24 -11.01 8.61 -9.47
N ARG A 25 -11.32 9.86 -9.10
CA ARG A 25 -10.31 10.79 -8.55
C ARG A 25 -9.83 10.34 -7.18
N LEU A 26 -10.76 9.92 -6.32
CA LEU A 26 -10.44 9.39 -4.99
C LEU A 26 -9.55 8.15 -5.09
N LEU A 27 -9.80 7.27 -6.07
CA LEU A 27 -8.92 6.13 -6.32
C LEU A 27 -7.50 6.54 -6.72
N TYR A 28 -7.34 7.50 -7.64
CA TYR A 28 -6.00 7.97 -8.03
C TYR A 28 -5.25 8.59 -6.85
N GLU A 29 -5.94 9.40 -6.05
CA GLU A 29 -5.37 10.02 -4.86
C GLU A 29 -5.00 8.97 -3.80
N GLY A 30 -5.91 8.04 -3.53
CA GLY A 30 -5.67 6.92 -2.61
C GLY A 30 -4.52 6.03 -3.05
N ASN A 31 -4.39 5.77 -4.36
CA ASN A 31 -3.29 4.98 -4.90
C ASN A 31 -1.94 5.66 -4.69
N ALA A 32 -1.87 6.98 -4.90
CA ALA A 32 -0.66 7.75 -4.64
C ALA A 32 -0.28 7.71 -3.14
N LEU A 33 -1.25 7.91 -2.25
CA LEU A 33 -1.04 7.83 -0.80
C LEU A 33 -0.65 6.43 -0.33
N TYR A 34 -1.25 5.38 -0.90
CA TYR A 34 -0.90 4.00 -0.60
C TYR A 34 0.57 3.71 -0.93
N HIS A 35 1.02 4.11 -2.13
CA HIS A 35 2.41 3.94 -2.53
C HIS A 35 3.37 4.79 -1.71
N GLN A 36 2.97 6.00 -1.30
CA GLN A 36 3.76 6.81 -0.38
C GLN A 36 3.93 6.13 0.98
N GLY A 37 2.85 5.56 1.54
CA GLY A 37 2.90 4.84 2.82
C GLY A 37 3.76 3.59 2.78
N LEU A 38 3.72 2.87 1.66
CA LEU A 38 4.61 1.74 1.41
C LEU A 38 6.09 2.16 1.35
N GLU A 39 6.39 3.29 0.70
CA GLU A 39 7.77 3.79 0.58
C GLU A 39 8.32 4.33 1.91
N GLU A 40 7.48 5.00 2.71
CA GLU A 40 7.81 5.40 4.08
C GLU A 40 8.10 4.17 4.95
N THR A 41 7.24 3.15 4.90
CA THR A 41 7.44 1.87 5.59
C THR A 41 8.76 1.20 5.16
N ARG A 42 9.06 1.18 3.85
CA ARG A 42 10.31 0.63 3.32
C ARG A 42 11.53 1.37 3.85
N THR A 43 11.47 2.69 3.91
CA THR A 43 12.55 3.55 4.44
C THR A 43 12.79 3.28 5.93
N GLU A 44 11.73 3.15 6.71
CA GLU A 44 11.80 2.82 8.14
C GLU A 44 12.42 1.44 8.37
N LEU A 45 12.00 0.43 7.62
CA LEU A 45 12.57 -0.92 7.71
C LEU A 45 14.04 -0.94 7.26
N ALA A 46 14.40 -0.20 6.21
CA ALA A 46 15.79 -0.09 5.77
C ALA A 46 16.70 0.50 6.86
N ALA A 47 16.18 1.50 7.61
CA ALA A 47 16.88 2.05 8.77
C ALA A 47 16.97 1.05 9.93
N ARG A 48 15.84 0.40 10.27
CA ARG A 48 15.76 -0.60 11.35
C ARG A 48 16.68 -1.80 11.13
N PHE A 49 16.78 -2.27 9.90
CA PHE A 49 17.55 -3.46 9.54
C PHE A 49 18.93 -3.17 8.99
N ARG A 50 19.44 -1.94 9.12
CA ARG A 50 20.77 -1.54 8.61
C ARG A 50 21.90 -2.49 9.04
N GLY A 51 21.80 -3.09 10.23
CA GLY A 51 22.78 -4.03 10.76
C GLY A 51 22.61 -5.50 10.32
N LEU A 52 21.50 -5.86 9.69
CA LEU A 52 21.26 -7.23 9.24
C LEU A 52 21.96 -7.51 7.91
N SER A 53 22.47 -8.73 7.76
CA SER A 53 22.98 -9.22 6.48
C SER A 53 21.84 -9.40 5.46
N THR A 54 22.19 -9.47 4.18
CA THR A 54 21.23 -9.78 3.12
C THR A 54 20.57 -11.14 3.33
N GLY A 55 21.33 -12.16 3.77
CA GLY A 55 20.79 -13.50 4.03
C GLY A 55 19.69 -13.49 5.09
N GLN A 56 19.93 -12.81 6.21
CA GLN A 56 18.93 -12.65 7.28
C GLN A 56 17.67 -11.93 6.80
N LEU A 57 17.81 -10.88 5.99
CA LEU A 57 16.65 -10.19 5.41
C LEU A 57 15.85 -11.09 4.45
N CYS A 58 16.51 -11.93 3.67
CA CYS A 58 15.85 -12.88 2.79
C CYS A 58 15.10 -13.96 3.60
N GLU A 59 15.67 -14.42 4.71
CA GLU A 59 15.02 -15.33 5.67
C GLU A 59 13.79 -14.68 6.30
N ASP A 60 13.93 -13.47 6.86
CA ASP A 60 12.82 -12.71 7.43
C ASP A 60 11.69 -12.48 6.41
N SER A 61 12.05 -12.15 5.16
CA SER A 61 11.08 -11.98 4.06
C SER A 61 10.35 -13.29 3.74
N ALA A 62 11.03 -14.42 3.80
CA ALA A 62 10.43 -15.73 3.57
C ALA A 62 9.46 -16.10 4.70
N GLU A 63 9.82 -15.85 5.96
CA GLU A 63 8.95 -16.04 7.13
C GLU A 63 7.69 -15.16 7.07
N ALA A 64 7.83 -13.94 6.52
CA ALA A 64 6.71 -13.04 6.26
C ALA A 64 5.82 -13.46 5.08
N GLY A 65 6.09 -14.61 4.44
CA GLY A 65 5.28 -15.16 3.34
C GLY A 65 5.74 -14.76 1.94
N PHE A 66 6.90 -14.12 1.79
CA PHE A 66 7.44 -13.65 0.51
C PHE A 66 8.81 -14.28 0.21
N PRO A 67 8.87 -15.59 -0.08
CA PRO A 67 10.12 -16.33 -0.27
C PRO A 67 10.81 -16.02 -1.60
N GLY A 68 12.13 -16.15 -1.64
CA GLY A 68 12.92 -15.99 -2.87
C GLY A 68 13.25 -14.55 -3.21
N ALA A 69 13.56 -13.72 -2.21
CA ALA A 69 14.20 -12.44 -2.44
C ALA A 69 15.67 -12.69 -2.83
N GLU A 70 16.12 -12.12 -3.95
CA GLU A 70 17.48 -12.34 -4.47
C GLU A 70 18.49 -11.38 -3.87
N ASN A 71 18.02 -10.21 -3.42
CA ASN A 71 18.86 -9.15 -2.91
C ASN A 71 18.17 -8.39 -1.76
N ARG A 72 18.95 -7.52 -1.14
CA ARG A 72 18.52 -6.72 0.02
C ARG A 72 17.33 -5.82 -0.29
N GLU A 73 17.34 -5.14 -1.44
CA GLU A 73 16.28 -4.19 -1.79
C GLU A 73 14.95 -4.91 -2.02
N GLU A 74 15.00 -6.08 -2.66
CA GLU A 74 13.84 -6.93 -2.86
C GLU A 74 13.29 -7.46 -1.53
N ALA A 75 14.17 -7.98 -0.65
CA ALA A 75 13.77 -8.44 0.68
C ALA A 75 13.11 -7.30 1.49
N LEU A 76 13.69 -6.10 1.48
CA LEU A 76 13.12 -4.93 2.14
C LEU A 76 11.78 -4.50 1.53
N SER A 77 11.64 -4.57 0.21
CA SER A 77 10.37 -4.20 -0.46
C SER A 77 9.25 -5.18 -0.11
N ARG A 78 9.57 -6.48 -0.04
CA ARG A 78 8.62 -7.53 0.37
C ARG A 78 8.23 -7.42 1.85
N LEU A 79 9.21 -7.20 2.73
CA LEU A 79 8.96 -6.95 4.15
C LEU A 79 8.14 -5.66 4.38
N ALA A 80 8.41 -4.61 3.59
CA ALA A 80 7.64 -3.37 3.64
C ALA A 80 6.19 -3.61 3.21
N LEU A 81 5.95 -4.36 2.13
CA LEU A 81 4.61 -4.73 1.70
C LEU A 81 3.89 -5.56 2.78
N ALA A 82 4.55 -6.59 3.31
CA ALA A 82 4.02 -7.42 4.38
C ALA A 82 3.61 -6.60 5.62
N SER A 83 4.41 -5.59 5.97
CA SER A 83 4.15 -4.71 7.10
C SER A 83 3.03 -3.70 6.79
N TRP A 84 3.04 -3.12 5.59
CA TRP A 84 2.12 -2.05 5.18
C TRP A 84 0.70 -2.56 4.91
N GLN A 85 0.56 -3.70 4.23
CA GLN A 85 -0.74 -4.21 3.75
C GLN A 85 -1.73 -4.52 4.89
N HIS A 86 -1.25 -4.72 6.12
CA HIS A 86 -2.08 -4.98 7.30
C HIS A 86 -2.34 -3.73 8.15
N THR A 87 -1.91 -2.56 7.70
CA THR A 87 -2.18 -1.30 8.39
C THR A 87 -3.61 -0.81 8.12
N PRO A 88 -4.20 -0.01 9.04
CA PRO A 88 -5.50 0.60 8.79
C PRO A 88 -5.55 1.46 7.53
N GLY A 89 -4.43 2.11 7.16
CA GLY A 89 -4.33 2.92 5.94
C GLY A 89 -4.45 2.07 4.68
N ALA A 90 -3.68 0.98 4.59
CA ALA A 90 -3.78 0.03 3.49
C ALA A 90 -5.19 -0.56 3.37
N MET A 91 -5.77 -1.01 4.47
CA MET A 91 -7.14 -1.57 4.48
C MET A 91 -8.19 -0.54 4.05
N ALA A 92 -8.03 0.72 4.43
CA ALA A 92 -8.93 1.79 3.98
C ALA A 92 -8.85 2.02 2.46
N PHE A 93 -7.65 1.93 1.88
CA PHE A 93 -7.49 1.98 0.43
C PHE A 93 -8.12 0.75 -0.27
N ASP A 94 -7.96 -0.44 0.29
CA ASP A 94 -8.59 -1.65 -0.25
C ASP A 94 -10.12 -1.56 -0.25
N GLU A 95 -10.73 -1.00 0.81
CA GLU A 95 -12.17 -0.75 0.87
C GLU A 95 -12.63 0.31 -0.12
N LEU A 96 -11.85 1.40 -0.30
CA LEU A 96 -12.08 2.40 -1.34
C LEU A 96 -12.06 1.75 -2.74
N ALA A 97 -11.05 0.93 -3.03
CA ALA A 97 -10.89 0.20 -4.28
C ALA A 97 -12.05 -0.77 -4.52
N ALA A 98 -12.43 -1.54 -3.51
CA ALA A 98 -13.55 -2.48 -3.58
C ALA A 98 -14.89 -1.74 -3.78
N HIS A 99 -15.10 -0.61 -3.11
CA HIS A 99 -16.29 0.22 -3.30
C HIS A 99 -16.38 0.75 -4.73
N ALA A 100 -15.30 1.32 -5.25
CA ALA A 100 -15.26 1.83 -6.61
C ALA A 100 -15.47 0.72 -7.66
N ALA A 101 -14.87 -0.46 -7.45
CA ALA A 101 -15.06 -1.62 -8.33
C ALA A 101 -16.53 -2.08 -8.38
N ARG A 102 -17.25 -2.07 -7.25
CA ARG A 102 -18.70 -2.36 -7.21
C ARG A 102 -19.54 -1.35 -8.02
N GLN A 103 -19.00 -0.16 -8.28
CA GLN A 103 -19.62 0.89 -9.09
C GLN A 103 -19.09 0.89 -10.54
N GLY A 104 -18.32 -0.11 -10.96
CA GLY A 104 -17.73 -0.18 -12.31
C GLY A 104 -16.57 0.78 -12.54
N VAL A 105 -16.00 1.38 -11.48
CA VAL A 105 -14.87 2.31 -11.57
C VAL A 105 -13.57 1.59 -11.25
N CYS A 106 -12.62 1.63 -12.19
CA CYS A 106 -11.27 1.08 -12.03
C CYS A 106 -10.20 2.16 -12.21
N LEU A 107 -9.04 1.94 -11.57
CA LEU A 107 -7.81 2.73 -11.75
C LEU A 107 -7.21 2.56 -13.15
N LEU A 108 -7.32 1.35 -13.71
CA LEU A 108 -6.88 1.05 -15.05
C LEU A 108 -8.00 1.45 -16.02
N ALA A 109 -7.69 2.29 -16.99
CA ALA A 109 -8.62 2.53 -18.09
C ALA A 109 -8.82 1.21 -18.83
N GLU A 110 -10.07 0.77 -18.98
CA GLU A 110 -10.41 -0.28 -19.93
C GLU A 110 -9.98 0.21 -21.32
N ARG A 111 -8.90 -0.35 -21.86
CA ARG A 111 -8.55 -0.15 -23.26
C ARG A 111 -9.53 -0.97 -24.08
N TYR A 112 -10.54 -0.30 -24.66
CA TYR A 112 -11.31 -0.82 -25.79
C TYR A 112 -10.52 -0.59 -27.09
#